data_AF-A0A6B0Z512-F1
#
_entry.id   AF-A0A6B0Z512-F1
#
_cell.length_a   1.000
_cell.length_b   1.000
_cell.length_c   1.000
_cell.angle_alpha   90.00
_cell.angle_beta   90.00
_cell.angle_gamma   90.00
#
_symmetry.space_group_name_H-M   'P 1'
#
loop_
_entity.id
_entity.type
_entity.pdbx_description
1 polymer ?
#
loop_
_entity_poly.entity_id
_entity_poly.type
_entity_poly.pdbx_seq_one_letter_code
_entity_poly.pdbx_strand_id
1 'polypeptide(L)'
;MHIVSYTLKYLIVFPLFAFFWFTVLTLMLTFLSKDRDFADTLLIALATVSAIRFSAYYDEDLARDLAKILPFALLALFLINASFFNFVDSFEVLAEVNEHRESVFYYLLFLIGLEFVLRFGFGFSVWLLTKRPVRTRAPEVVTVRDAVSDPGQGEIESEHVERMIEQPPTRES
;
A
#
# COMPACT_ATOMS: atom_id res chain seq x y z
N MET A 1 -7.13 29.95 4.78
CA MET A 1 -5.72 29.54 4.55
C MET A 1 -5.27 28.39 5.47
N HIS A 2 -6.17 27.51 5.94
CA HIS A 2 -5.77 26.42 6.84
C HIS A 2 -5.41 25.13 6.08
N ILE A 3 -6.13 24.79 5.00
CA ILE A 3 -5.88 23.57 4.20
C ILE A 3 -4.44 23.51 3.67
N VAL A 4 -3.93 24.61 3.10
CA VAL A 4 -2.55 24.68 2.56
C VAL A 4 -1.52 24.41 3.65
N SER A 5 -1.73 24.94 4.86
CA SER A 5 -0.80 24.73 5.98
C SER A 5 -0.82 23.28 6.49
N TYR A 6 -1.97 22.59 6.41
CA TYR A 6 -2.06 21.16 6.74
C TYR A 6 -1.39 20.30 5.66
N THR A 7 -1.66 20.55 4.38
CA THR A 7 -1.03 19.81 3.27
C THR A 7 0.49 19.96 3.28
N LEU A 8 1.01 21.14 3.58
CA LEU A 8 2.46 21.40 3.65
C LEU A 8 3.14 20.63 4.80
N LYS A 9 2.49 20.53 5.97
CA LYS A 9 2.99 19.69 7.08
C LYS A 9 3.05 18.23 6.68
N TYR A 10 2.00 17.68 6.09
CA TYR A 10 1.97 16.28 5.63
C TYR A 10 2.96 15.99 4.50
N LEU A 11 3.31 17.00 3.69
CA LEU A 11 4.31 16.88 2.64
C LEU A 11 5.74 16.75 3.19
N ILE A 12 6.04 17.32 4.36
CA ILE A 12 7.36 17.21 5.01
C ILE A 12 7.46 16.00 5.93
N VAL A 13 6.37 15.66 6.64
CA VAL A 13 6.36 14.53 7.58
C VAL A 13 6.58 13.20 6.86
N PHE A 14 6.02 13.04 5.66
CA PHE A 14 6.09 11.80 4.89
C PHE A 14 7.51 11.43 4.42
N PRO A 15 8.29 12.32 3.78
CA PRO A 15 9.68 12.03 3.42
C PRO A 15 10.57 11.87 4.66
N LEU A 16 10.28 12.57 5.77
CA LEU A 16 11.01 12.37 7.02
C LEU A 16 10.79 10.95 7.58
N PHE A 17 9.56 10.43 7.51
CA PHE A 17 9.26 9.06 7.89
C PHE A 17 9.92 8.04 6.96
N ALA A 18 9.97 8.32 5.65
CA ALA A 18 10.70 7.48 4.69
C ALA A 18 12.21 7.47 4.99
N PHE A 19 12.79 8.62 5.32
CA PHE A 19 14.19 8.74 5.70
C PHE A 19 14.51 7.95 6.98
N PHE A 20 13.65 8.06 8.00
CA PHE A 20 13.81 7.29 9.23
C PHE A 20 13.86 5.77 8.96
N TRP A 21 12.93 5.25 8.15
CA TRP A 21 12.93 3.84 7.75
C TRP A 21 14.07 3.45 6.83
N PHE A 22 14.50 4.35 5.95
CA PHE A 22 15.72 4.16 5.16
C PHE A 22 16.96 4.00 6.06
N THR A 23 17.10 4.83 7.09
CA THR A 23 18.23 4.71 8.05
C THR A 23 18.19 3.38 8.79
N VAL A 24 17.02 2.98 9.30
CA VAL A 24 16.88 1.71 10.02
C VAL A 24 17.21 0.52 9.12
N LEU A 25 16.74 0.54 7.88
CA LEU A 25 17.01 -0.51 6.91
C LEU A 25 18.49 -0.53 6.49
N THR A 26 19.08 0.62 6.23
CA THR A 26 20.52 0.74 5.92
C THR A 26 21.36 0.17 7.06
N LEU A 27 21.06 0.53 8.31
CA LEU A 27 21.77 0.03 9.48
C LEU A 27 21.70 -1.50 9.57
N MET A 28 20.51 -2.08 9.37
CA MET A 28 20.35 -3.54 9.34
C MET A 28 21.15 -4.19 8.20
N LEU A 29 21.16 -3.59 7.00
CA LEU A 29 21.90 -4.13 5.86
C LEU A 29 23.42 -4.00 6.04
N THR A 30 23.92 -2.89 6.59
CA THR A 30 25.35 -2.68 6.80
C THR A 30 25.91 -3.74 7.74
N PHE A 31 25.17 -4.08 8.80
CA PHE A 31 25.57 -5.17 9.70
C PHE A 31 25.66 -6.52 9.00
N LEU A 32 24.80 -6.72 7.99
CA LEU A 32 24.65 -7.95 7.24
C LEU A 32 25.63 -8.07 6.06
N SER A 33 26.26 -6.97 5.65
CA SER A 33 27.00 -6.84 4.41
C SER A 33 28.44 -6.37 4.64
N LYS A 34 29.15 -6.98 5.60
CA LYS A 34 30.55 -6.65 5.95
C LYS A 34 31.52 -6.70 4.77
N ASP A 35 31.21 -7.46 3.72
CA ASP A 35 32.07 -7.64 2.54
C ASP A 35 31.69 -6.73 1.35
N ARG A 36 30.81 -5.73 1.52
CA ARG A 36 30.51 -4.76 0.46
C ARG A 36 30.83 -3.32 0.85
N ASP A 37 31.04 -2.51 -0.18
CA ASP A 37 31.05 -1.06 -0.05
C ASP A 37 29.76 -0.53 0.59
N PHE A 38 29.93 0.47 1.47
CA PHE A 38 28.84 1.16 2.14
C PHE A 38 27.87 1.82 1.13
N ALA A 39 28.40 2.30 -0.01
CA ALA A 39 27.60 2.88 -1.08
C ALA A 39 26.59 1.90 -1.71
N ASP A 40 26.98 0.64 -1.91
CA ASP A 40 26.10 -0.41 -2.43
C ASP A 40 24.97 -0.71 -1.45
N THR A 41 25.30 -0.76 -0.16
CA THR A 41 24.33 -0.99 0.91
C THR A 41 23.28 0.12 0.96
N LEU A 42 23.72 1.38 0.89
CA LEU A 42 22.82 2.53 0.78
C LEU A 42 21.94 2.47 -0.47
N LEU A 43 22.47 2.06 -1.62
CA LEU A 43 21.70 1.94 -2.86
C LEU A 43 20.61 0.87 -2.76
N ILE A 44 20.94 -0.31 -2.21
CA ILE A 44 19.95 -1.38 -1.99
C ILE A 44 18.88 -0.91 -1.02
N ALA A 45 19.29 -0.23 0.05
CA ALA A 45 18.36 0.30 1.03
C ALA A 45 17.41 1.33 0.41
N LEU A 46 17.94 2.23 -0.41
CA LEU A 46 17.18 3.26 -1.10
C LEU A 46 16.22 2.65 -2.10
N ALA A 47 16.68 1.73 -2.94
CA ALA A 47 15.86 1.04 -3.93
C ALA A 47 14.69 0.32 -3.27
N THR A 48 14.95 -0.34 -2.14
CA THR A 48 13.92 -1.09 -1.41
C THR A 48 12.87 -0.17 -0.80
N VAL A 49 13.27 0.89 -0.10
CA VAL A 49 12.32 1.88 0.45
C VAL A 49 11.55 2.58 -0.67
N SER A 50 12.24 2.94 -1.75
CA SER A 50 11.62 3.60 -2.92
C SER A 50 10.60 2.69 -3.61
N ALA A 51 10.90 1.39 -3.74
CA ALA A 51 9.97 0.41 -4.31
C ALA A 51 8.70 0.25 -3.45
N ILE A 52 8.85 0.14 -2.12
CA ILE A 52 7.70 0.07 -1.20
C ILE A 52 6.83 1.33 -1.34
N ARG A 53 7.47 2.51 -1.40
CA ARG A 53 6.76 3.78 -1.60
C ARG A 53 6.06 3.84 -2.94
N PHE A 54 6.74 3.46 -4.03
CA PHE A 54 6.16 3.41 -5.36
C PHE A 54 4.92 2.50 -5.40
N SER A 55 5.02 1.32 -4.79
CA SER A 55 3.89 0.41 -4.66
C SER A 55 2.74 1.04 -3.88
N ALA A 56 2.98 1.81 -2.81
CA ALA A 56 1.92 2.41 -1.99
C ALA A 56 1.05 3.41 -2.77
N TYR A 57 1.60 4.03 -3.81
CA TYR A 57 0.81 4.90 -4.70
C TYR A 57 0.01 4.12 -5.74
N TYR A 58 0.40 2.89 -6.08
CA TYR A 58 -0.29 2.07 -7.07
C TYR A 58 -1.33 1.14 -6.41
N ASP A 59 -0.89 0.37 -5.42
CA ASP A 59 -1.69 -0.57 -4.65
C ASP A 59 -1.16 -0.62 -3.20
N GLU A 60 -1.99 -0.13 -2.27
CA GLU A 60 -1.64 -0.06 -0.85
C GLU A 60 -1.48 -1.45 -0.22
N ASP A 61 -2.20 -2.46 -0.70
CA ASP A 61 -2.09 -3.83 -0.19
C ASP A 61 -0.79 -4.47 -0.66
N LEU A 62 -0.34 -4.18 -1.89
CA LEU A 62 1.00 -4.59 -2.35
C LEU A 62 2.11 -3.96 -1.50
N ALA A 63 2.01 -2.67 -1.19
CA ALA A 63 3.00 -1.99 -0.36
C ALA A 63 3.05 -2.55 1.05
N ARG A 64 1.88 -2.83 1.65
CA ARG A 64 1.77 -3.49 2.95
C ARG A 64 2.40 -4.88 2.93
N ASP A 65 2.22 -5.59 1.83
CA ASP A 65 2.79 -6.92 1.62
C ASP A 65 4.31 -6.90 1.45
N LEU A 66 4.87 -5.89 0.78
CA LEU A 66 6.31 -5.69 0.70
C LEU A 66 6.91 -5.26 2.05
N ALA A 67 6.22 -4.39 2.78
CA ALA A 67 6.70 -3.90 4.07
C ALA A 67 6.73 -5.00 5.15
N LYS A 68 5.79 -5.95 5.12
CA LYS A 68 5.74 -7.07 6.09
C LYS A 68 6.79 -8.14 5.81
N ILE A 69 7.13 -8.41 4.53
CA ILE A 69 8.14 -9.42 4.19
C ILE A 69 9.56 -8.93 4.45
N LEU A 70 9.80 -7.62 4.42
CA LEU A 70 11.12 -7.04 4.59
C LEU A 70 11.80 -7.39 5.93
N PRO A 71 11.19 -7.18 7.11
CA PRO A 71 11.79 -7.59 8.36
C PRO A 71 11.95 -9.12 8.46
N PHE A 72 11.05 -9.89 7.83
CA PHE A 72 11.17 -11.35 7.78
C PHE A 72 12.34 -11.82 6.90
N ALA A 73 12.59 -11.14 5.78
CA ALA A 73 13.74 -11.41 4.91
C ALA A 73 15.06 -11.09 5.62
N LEU A 74 15.12 -9.97 6.35
CA LEU A 74 16.28 -9.62 7.17
C LEU A 74 16.49 -10.64 8.30
N LEU A 75 15.41 -11.09 8.94
CA LEU A 75 15.47 -12.13 9.96
C LEU A 75 15.98 -13.45 9.38
N ALA A 76 15.49 -13.86 8.21
CA ALA A 76 15.95 -15.07 7.53
C ALA A 76 17.45 -14.99 7.19
N LEU A 77 17.90 -13.86 6.66
CA LEU A 77 19.31 -13.64 6.34
C LEU A 77 20.19 -13.59 7.60
N PHE A 78 19.68 -13.05 8.70
CA PHE A 78 20.31 -13.12 10.01
C PHE A 78 20.45 -14.57 10.53
N LEU A 79 19.42 -15.40 10.38
CA LEU A 79 19.47 -16.82 10.81
C LEU A 79 20.48 -17.65 10.02
N ILE A 80 20.73 -17.31 8.75
CA ILE A 80 21.69 -18.03 7.90
C ILE A 80 23.12 -17.83 8.39
N ASN A 81 23.45 -16.65 8.95
CA ASN A 81 24.81 -16.35 9.35
C ASN A 81 24.84 -15.41 10.58
N ALA A 82 24.93 -16.00 11.77
CA ALA A 82 24.92 -15.27 13.04
C ALA A 82 26.22 -14.50 13.33
N SER A 83 27.27 -14.66 12.52
CA SER A 83 28.59 -14.02 12.73
C SER A 83 28.61 -12.51 12.41
N PHE A 84 27.49 -11.95 11.97
CA PHE A 84 27.39 -10.55 11.57
C PHE A 84 27.37 -9.56 12.74
N PHE A 85 27.01 -9.99 13.97
CA PHE A 85 26.97 -9.11 15.14
C PHE A 85 28.25 -9.18 15.97
N ASN A 86 29.24 -8.34 15.66
CA ASN A 86 30.34 -8.00 16.57
C ASN A 86 30.14 -6.56 17.07
N PHE A 87 30.19 -6.35 18.38
CA PHE A 87 30.02 -5.02 18.98
C PHE A 87 31.13 -4.02 18.62
N VAL A 88 32.30 -4.51 18.21
CA VAL A 88 33.43 -3.66 17.76
C VAL A 88 33.10 -3.02 16.41
N ASP A 89 32.61 -3.82 15.46
CA ASP A 89 32.26 -3.39 14.10
C ASP A 89 31.11 -2.34 14.11
N SER A 90 30.22 -2.39 15.11
CA SER A 90 29.14 -1.41 15.27
C SER A 90 29.60 0.05 15.43
N PHE A 91 30.78 0.27 16.03
CA PHE A 91 31.34 1.62 16.15
C PHE A 91 31.95 2.12 14.85
N GLU A 92 32.46 1.22 14.02
CA GLU A 92 33.01 1.51 12.69
C GLU A 92 31.92 2.01 11.73
N VAL A 93 30.72 1.40 11.79
CA VAL A 93 29.56 1.82 11.00
C VAL A 93 29.16 3.28 11.26
N LEU A 94 29.29 3.76 12.50
CA LEU A 94 29.01 5.17 12.83
C LEU A 94 30.06 6.12 12.24
N ALA A 95 31.31 5.68 12.10
CA ALA A 95 32.36 6.45 11.44
C ALA A 95 32.14 6.52 9.92
N GLU A 96 31.74 5.41 9.29
CA GLU A 96 31.45 5.33 7.86
C GLU A 96 30.30 6.25 7.43
N VAL A 97 29.27 6.40 8.27
CA VAL A 97 28.15 7.33 8.02
C VAL A 97 28.64 8.78 7.91
N ASN A 98 29.58 9.18 8.76
CA ASN A 98 30.12 10.54 8.76
C ASN A 98 31.02 10.81 7.54
N GLU A 99 31.76 9.79 7.10
CA GLU A 99 32.57 9.83 5.88
C GLU A 99 31.70 9.94 4.62
N HIS A 100 30.59 9.19 4.56
CA HIS A 100 29.68 9.13 3.41
C HIS A 100 28.46 10.06 3.52
N ARG A 101 28.53 11.10 4.36
CA ARG A 101 27.40 12.02 4.59
C ARG A 101 26.88 12.66 3.31
N GLU A 102 27.75 12.92 2.34
CA GLU A 102 27.33 13.51 1.05
C GLU A 102 26.39 12.56 0.30
N SER A 103 26.74 11.27 0.21
CA SER A 103 25.88 10.23 -0.39
C SER A 103 24.55 10.12 0.34
N VAL A 104 24.56 10.16 1.68
CA VAL A 104 23.33 10.15 2.49
C VAL A 104 22.44 11.36 2.15
N PHE A 105 23.02 12.54 1.99
CA PHE A 105 22.28 13.74 1.57
C PHE A 105 21.72 13.62 0.15
N TYR A 106 22.48 13.07 -0.81
CA TYR A 106 21.97 12.82 -2.16
C TYR A 106 20.77 11.86 -2.16
N TYR A 107 20.83 10.79 -1.37
CA TYR A 107 19.74 9.83 -1.27
C TYR A 107 18.52 10.41 -0.53
N LEU A 108 18.72 11.27 0.47
CA LEU A 108 17.63 12.04 1.08
C LEU A 108 16.96 12.96 0.07
N LEU A 109 17.74 13.71 -0.71
CA LEU A 109 17.21 14.60 -1.75
C LEU A 109 16.44 13.80 -2.81
N PHE A 110 16.95 12.62 -3.16
CA PHE A 110 16.27 11.69 -4.05
C PHE A 110 14.92 11.23 -3.48
N LEU A 111 14.85 10.83 -2.20
CA LEU A 111 13.57 10.44 -1.56
C LEU A 111 12.55 11.58 -1.57
N ILE A 112 13.00 12.81 -1.31
CA ILE A 112 12.13 13.99 -1.39
C ILE A 112 11.63 14.16 -2.84
N GLY A 113 12.54 14.11 -3.82
CA GLY A 113 12.20 14.22 -5.24
C GLY A 113 11.22 13.13 -5.69
N LEU A 114 11.45 11.88 -5.29
CA LEU A 114 10.58 10.74 -5.55
C LEU A 114 9.17 11.00 -5.01
N GLU A 115 9.05 11.40 -3.74
CA GLU A 115 7.76 11.70 -3.11
C GLU A 115 7.00 12.80 -3.87
N PHE A 116 7.70 13.85 -4.31
CA PHE A 116 7.10 14.89 -5.14
C PHE A 116 6.62 14.32 -6.48
N VAL A 117 7.46 13.55 -7.18
CA VAL A 117 7.11 12.96 -8.48
C VAL A 117 5.90 12.04 -8.36
N LEU A 118 5.83 11.19 -7.33
CA LEU A 118 4.71 10.28 -7.13
C LEU A 118 3.43 11.02 -6.78
N ARG A 119 3.49 12.05 -5.91
CA ARG A 119 2.33 12.88 -5.59
C ARG A 119 1.79 13.63 -6.81
N PHE A 120 2.67 14.29 -7.55
CA PHE A 120 2.27 15.02 -8.76
C PHE A 120 1.81 14.06 -9.85
N GLY A 121 2.51 12.94 -10.06
CA GLY A 121 2.18 11.94 -11.07
C GLY A 121 0.85 11.24 -10.81
N PHE A 122 0.57 10.85 -9.57
CA PHE A 122 -0.70 10.23 -9.22
C PHE A 122 -1.85 11.23 -9.20
N GLY A 123 -1.64 12.44 -8.63
CA GLY A 123 -2.62 13.52 -8.68
C GLY A 123 -2.99 13.91 -10.12
N PHE A 124 -1.99 13.97 -11.01
CA PHE A 124 -2.18 14.20 -12.43
C PHE A 124 -2.89 13.04 -13.13
N SER A 125 -2.51 11.80 -12.84
CA SER A 125 -3.15 10.60 -13.42
C SER A 125 -4.63 10.49 -13.02
N VAL A 126 -4.97 10.73 -11.75
CA VAL A 126 -6.36 10.76 -11.28
C VAL A 126 -7.15 11.88 -11.97
N TRP A 127 -6.57 13.08 -12.05
CA TRP A 127 -7.17 14.20 -12.78
C TRP A 127 -7.40 13.87 -14.27
N LEU A 128 -6.47 13.15 -14.90
CA LEU A 128 -6.56 12.74 -16.31
C LEU A 128 -7.57 11.60 -16.53
N LEU A 129 -7.68 10.65 -15.60
CA LEU A 129 -8.56 9.48 -15.68
C LEU A 129 -10.00 9.75 -15.22
N THR A 130 -10.25 10.86 -14.51
CA THR A 130 -11.59 11.35 -14.12
C THR A 130 -12.32 12.02 -15.30
N LYS A 131 -12.11 11.51 -16.51
CA LYS A 131 -12.98 11.73 -17.69
C LYS A 131 -13.65 10.43 -18.13
N ARG A 132 -14.08 9.60 -17.19
CA ARG A 132 -14.95 8.45 -17.48
C ARG A 132 -16.36 8.82 -17.02
N PRO A 133 -17.30 9.18 -17.93
CA PRO A 133 -18.69 9.32 -17.54
C PRO A 133 -19.17 7.99 -16.97
N VAL A 134 -19.70 8.02 -15.75
CA VAL A 134 -20.39 6.89 -15.12
C VAL A 134 -21.53 6.53 -16.06
N ARG A 135 -21.37 5.44 -16.82
CA ARG A 135 -22.46 4.88 -17.62
C ARG A 135 -23.38 4.16 -16.66
N THR A 136 -24.26 4.92 -16.02
CA THR A 136 -25.41 4.38 -15.29
C THR A 136 -26.13 3.46 -16.27
N ARG A 137 -26.06 2.15 -16.08
CA ARG A 137 -27.02 1.24 -16.72
C ARG A 137 -28.38 1.76 -16.26
N ALA A 138 -29.20 2.21 -17.20
CA ALA A 138 -30.60 2.50 -16.92
C ALA A 138 -31.19 1.24 -16.26
N PRO A 139 -32.00 1.37 -15.19
CA PRO A 139 -32.75 0.23 -14.69
C PRO A 139 -33.50 -0.34 -15.88
N GLU A 140 -33.31 -1.64 -16.11
CA GLU A 140 -34.12 -2.39 -17.05
C GLU A 140 -35.54 -2.29 -16.52
N VAL A 141 -36.29 -1.32 -17.06
CA VAL A 141 -37.72 -1.20 -16.80
C VAL A 141 -38.31 -2.43 -17.47
N VAL A 142 -38.45 -3.50 -16.68
CA VAL A 142 -39.28 -4.65 -17.04
C VAL A 142 -40.64 -4.06 -17.31
N THR A 143 -40.91 -3.84 -18.59
CA THR A 143 -42.19 -3.33 -19.03
C THR A 143 -43.20 -4.39 -18.66
N VAL A 144 -44.32 -4.00 -18.06
CA VAL A 144 -45.46 -4.88 -17.71
C VAL A 144 -45.94 -5.73 -18.91
N ARG A 145 -45.53 -5.38 -20.13
CA ARG A 145 -45.72 -6.15 -21.36
C ARG A 145 -45.02 -7.52 -21.35
N ASP A 146 -43.89 -7.65 -20.64
CA ASP A 146 -43.13 -8.90 -20.52
C ASP A 146 -43.75 -9.84 -19.48
N ALA A 147 -44.41 -9.30 -18.45
CA ALA A 147 -45.20 -10.08 -17.49
C ALA A 147 -46.50 -10.68 -18.09
N VAL A 148 -46.98 -10.13 -19.22
CA VAL A 148 -48.16 -10.63 -19.94
C VAL A 148 -47.81 -11.74 -20.95
N SER A 149 -46.52 -12.00 -21.19
CA SER A 149 -46.08 -13.03 -22.15
C SER A 149 -45.89 -14.42 -21.53
N ASP A 150 -45.93 -14.55 -20.20
CA ASP A 150 -45.85 -15.84 -19.51
C ASP A 150 -47.01 -16.00 -18.50
N PRO A 151 -48.18 -16.50 -18.96
CA PRO A 151 -49.36 -16.68 -18.11
C PRO A 151 -49.18 -17.75 -17.03
N GLY A 152 -48.09 -18.52 -17.02
CA GLY A 152 -47.84 -19.59 -16.04
C GLY A 152 -47.29 -19.10 -14.70
N GLN A 153 -46.76 -17.87 -14.60
CA GLN A 153 -46.06 -17.40 -13.40
C GLN A 153 -47.01 -16.76 -12.36
N GLY A 154 -48.14 -16.22 -12.81
CA GLY A 154 -49.15 -15.63 -11.92
C GLY A 154 -49.96 -16.65 -11.12
N GLU A 155 -50.18 -17.86 -11.66
CA GLU A 155 -50.93 -18.93 -10.97
C GLU A 155 -50.13 -19.51 -9.79
N ILE A 156 -48.80 -19.61 -9.93
CA ILE A 156 -47.90 -20.17 -8.91
C ILE A 156 -47.80 -19.23 -7.70
N GLU A 157 -47.83 -17.91 -7.91
CA GLU A 157 -47.81 -16.92 -6.82
C GLU A 157 -49.13 -16.93 -6.04
N SER A 158 -50.28 -17.08 -6.73
CA SER A 158 -51.59 -17.18 -6.05
C SER A 158 -51.74 -18.45 -5.22
N GLU A 159 -51.30 -19.62 -5.71
CA GLU A 159 -51.35 -20.88 -4.93
C GLU A 159 -50.42 -20.83 -3.71
N HIS A 160 -49.24 -20.20 -3.84
CA HIS A 160 -48.27 -20.11 -2.76
C HIS A 160 -48.75 -19.18 -1.64
N VAL A 161 -49.40 -18.07 -2.00
CA VAL A 161 -50.00 -17.13 -1.03
C VAL A 161 -51.23 -17.74 -0.35
N GLU A 162 -52.06 -18.50 -1.08
CA GLU A 162 -53.25 -19.15 -0.51
C GLU A 162 -52.88 -20.25 0.50
N ARG A 163 -51.86 -21.07 0.22
CA ARG A 163 -51.34 -22.06 1.19
C ARG A 163 -50.70 -21.43 2.43
N MET A 164 -50.23 -20.18 2.34
CA MET A 164 -49.67 -19.45 3.48
C MET A 164 -50.76 -18.91 4.43
N ILE A 165 -51.99 -18.71 3.93
CA ILE A 165 -53.12 -18.19 4.70
C ILE A 165 -53.87 -19.33 5.42
N GLU A 166 -53.90 -20.54 4.86
CA GLU A 166 -54.62 -21.68 5.46
C GLU A 166 -53.88 -22.41 6.60
N GLN A 167 -52.57 -22.22 6.77
CA GLN A 167 -51.82 -22.82 7.88
C GLN A 167 -51.39 -21.78 8.92
N PRO A 168 -52.18 -21.55 10.00
CA PRO A 168 -51.68 -20.81 11.14
C PRO A 168 -50.58 -21.64 11.85
N PRO A 169 -49.47 -21.01 12.27
CA PRO A 169 -48.42 -21.72 12.97
C PRO A 169 -48.93 -22.28 14.29
N THR A 170 -48.98 -23.60 14.40
CA THR A 170 -49.13 -24.29 15.68
C THR A 170 -47.98 -23.88 16.59
N ARG A 171 -48.29 -23.09 17.63
CA ARG A 171 -47.39 -22.89 18.77
C ARG A 171 -47.28 -24.21 19.50
N GLU A 172 -46.27 -25.00 19.18
CA GLU A 172 -45.81 -26.05 20.08
C GLU A 172 -44.91 -25.42 21.15
N SER A 173 -45.33 -25.67 22.38
CA SER A 173 -44.76 -25.28 23.68
C SER A 173 -43.47 -26.01 24.01
#